data_AF-A0A9P8J3U4-F1
#
_entry.id   AF-A0A9P8J3U4-F1
#
_cell.length_a   1.000
_cell.length_b   1.000
_cell.length_c   1.000
_cell.angle_alpha   90.00
_cell.angle_beta   90.00
_cell.angle_gamma   90.00
#
_symmetry.space_group_name_H-M   'P 1'
#
loop_
_entity.id
_entity.type
_entity.pdbx_description
1 polymer ?
#
loop_
_entity_poly.entity_id
_entity_poly.type
_entity_poly.pdbx_seq_one_letter_code
_entity_poly.pdbx_strand_id
1 'polypeptide(L)'
;MNIHSFPYSSAPLKTIQEIQFGLFSPEEIKNMSVCHIEYPETMDEQRMRPREKGLNDPKLGSIDRSVACGTCGEDMLECPGHFGHIELAVPVFHVGFVTKIKKILETVCHNCGKVLLDESIPAFAQAVRIRDPKRRFDAVHRLCKAKTTCD
;
A
#
# COMPACT_ATOMS: atom_id res chain seq x y z
N MET A 1 7.72 -15.67 -36.59
CA MET A 1 7.01 -14.39 -36.78
C MET A 1 6.44 -14.01 -35.42
N ASN A 2 6.97 -12.98 -34.77
CA ASN A 2 6.46 -12.52 -33.48
C ASN A 2 5.14 -11.79 -33.73
N ILE A 3 4.04 -12.34 -33.21
CA ILE A 3 2.64 -11.93 -33.49
C ILE A 3 2.22 -10.70 -32.66
N HIS A 4 3.09 -10.18 -31.79
CA HIS A 4 2.78 -9.03 -30.93
C HIS A 4 3.68 -7.84 -31.27
N SER A 5 3.21 -6.99 -32.18
CA SER A 5 3.83 -5.69 -32.43
C SER A 5 3.34 -4.70 -31.37
N PHE A 6 4.05 -4.62 -30.26
CA PHE A 6 3.84 -3.55 -29.28
C PHE A 6 4.23 -2.19 -29.90
N PRO A 7 3.55 -1.09 -29.53
CA PRO A 7 3.96 0.24 -29.93
C PRO A 7 5.39 0.53 -29.47
N TYR A 8 6.07 1.41 -30.21
CA TYR A 8 7.45 1.78 -29.88
C TYR A 8 7.52 2.42 -28.49
N SER A 9 8.43 1.94 -27.65
CA SER A 9 8.74 2.53 -26.35
C SER A 9 10.22 2.90 -26.29
N SER A 10 10.52 4.08 -25.75
CA SER A 10 11.89 4.53 -25.49
C SER A 10 12.55 3.79 -24.32
N ALA A 11 11.77 3.05 -23.52
CA ALA A 11 12.28 2.31 -22.37
C ALA A 11 13.07 1.06 -22.83
N PRO A 12 14.27 0.79 -22.25
CA PRO A 12 15.04 -0.39 -22.60
C PRO A 12 14.34 -1.67 -22.11
N LEU A 13 14.26 -2.67 -22.98
CA LEU A 13 13.72 -3.98 -22.62
C LEU A 13 14.63 -4.66 -21.58
N LYS A 14 14.06 -5.05 -20.44
CA LYS A 14 14.74 -5.78 -19.37
C LYS A 14 13.85 -6.89 -18.84
N THR A 15 14.46 -7.92 -18.26
CA THR A 15 13.76 -9.01 -17.57
C THR A 15 13.75 -8.76 -16.06
N ILE A 16 12.65 -9.10 -15.39
CA ILE A 16 12.49 -8.98 -13.94
C ILE A 16 13.48 -9.93 -13.26
N GLN A 17 14.31 -9.40 -12.36
CA GLN A 17 15.30 -10.18 -11.60
C GLN A 17 14.78 -10.57 -10.22
N GLU A 18 14.10 -9.64 -9.55
CA GLU A 18 13.64 -9.80 -8.16
C GLU A 18 12.30 -9.11 -7.96
N ILE A 19 11.54 -9.57 -6.96
CA ILE A 19 10.26 -8.97 -6.54
C ILE A 19 10.39 -8.59 -5.07
N GLN A 20 10.27 -7.29 -4.79
CA GLN A 20 10.31 -6.76 -3.44
C GLN A 20 8.89 -6.55 -2.91
N PHE A 21 8.61 -7.14 -1.75
CA PHE A 21 7.36 -6.92 -1.02
C PHE A 21 7.54 -5.79 0.00
N GLY A 22 6.52 -4.96 0.13
CA GLY A 22 6.52 -3.83 1.04
C GLY A 22 5.11 -3.41 1.42
N LEU A 23 5.02 -2.38 2.25
CA LEU A 23 3.77 -1.69 2.56
C LEU A 23 3.83 -0.30 1.95
N PHE A 24 2.74 0.15 1.37
CA PHE A 24 2.65 1.52 0.90
C PHE A 24 2.45 2.48 2.07
N SER A 25 3.29 3.51 2.14
CA SER A 25 3.04 4.67 2.99
C SER A 25 1.92 5.54 2.41
N PRO A 26 1.18 6.30 3.24
CA PRO A 26 0.17 7.23 2.74
C PRO A 26 0.73 8.26 1.76
N GLU A 27 1.97 8.69 1.95
CA GLU A 27 2.67 9.63 1.08
C GLU A 27 2.96 9.04 -0.31
N GLU A 28 3.45 7.79 -0.38
CA GLU A 28 3.66 7.09 -1.64
C GLU A 28 2.35 6.90 -2.41
N ILE A 29 1.25 6.54 -1.72
CA ILE A 29 -0.07 6.39 -2.35
C ILE A 29 -0.49 7.71 -3.00
N LYS A 30 -0.34 8.83 -2.29
CA LYS A 30 -0.67 10.16 -2.82
C LYS A 30 0.23 10.55 -4.00
N ASN A 31 1.53 10.28 -3.90
CA ASN A 31 2.50 10.64 -4.96
C ASN A 31 2.33 9.83 -6.25
N MET A 32 1.93 8.56 -6.14
CA MET A 32 1.62 7.73 -7.32
C MET A 32 0.24 8.03 -7.91
N SER A 33 -0.62 8.70 -7.15
CA SER A 33 -2.00 8.90 -7.55
C SER A 33 -2.16 10.03 -8.56
N VAL A 34 -2.92 9.74 -9.61
CA VAL A 34 -3.24 10.73 -10.67
C VAL A 34 -4.52 11.50 -10.40
N CYS A 35 -5.36 11.02 -9.49
CA CYS A 35 -6.67 11.60 -9.18
C CYS A 35 -7.07 11.37 -7.72
N HIS A 36 -7.53 12.44 -7.07
CA HIS A 36 -8.22 12.38 -5.79
C HIS A 36 -9.72 12.17 -6.03
N ILE A 37 -10.25 11.06 -5.54
CA ILE A 37 -11.65 10.70 -5.73
C ILE A 37 -12.49 11.31 -4.61
N GLU A 38 -13.30 12.30 -4.97
CA GLU A 38 -14.17 13.05 -4.06
C GLU A 38 -15.62 12.57 -4.14
N TYR A 39 -16.02 12.04 -5.30
CA TYR A 39 -17.41 11.71 -5.60
C TYR A 39 -17.58 10.20 -5.83
N PRO A 40 -18.53 9.54 -5.16
CA PRO A 40 -18.81 8.12 -5.40
C PRO A 40 -19.51 7.86 -6.73
N GLU A 41 -20.11 8.88 -7.35
CA GLU A 41 -20.85 8.74 -8.60
C GLU A 41 -19.90 8.54 -9.79
N THR A 42 -20.27 7.63 -10.69
CA THR A 42 -19.48 7.27 -11.87
C THR A 42 -19.74 8.18 -13.06
N MET A 43 -20.96 8.70 -13.20
CA MET A 43 -21.41 9.50 -14.34
C MET A 43 -21.97 10.84 -13.87
N ASP A 44 -21.73 11.87 -14.68
CA ASP A 44 -22.41 13.16 -14.58
C ASP A 44 -23.69 13.10 -15.42
N GLU A 45 -24.85 13.04 -14.75
CA GLU A 45 -26.17 12.92 -15.40
C GLU A 45 -26.51 14.11 -16.30
N GLN A 46 -25.96 15.30 -16.03
CA GLN A 46 -26.22 16.48 -16.84
C GLN A 46 -25.40 16.46 -18.14
N ARG A 47 -24.16 15.97 -18.06
CA ARG A 47 -23.20 15.98 -19.17
C ARG A 47 -23.12 14.65 -19.92
N MET A 48 -23.81 13.60 -19.45
CA MET A 48 -23.79 12.26 -20.03
C MET A 48 -22.36 11.71 -20.26
N ARG A 49 -21.44 12.05 -19.34
CA ARG A 49 -20.03 11.66 -19.41
C ARG A 49 -19.53 11.23 -18.03
N PRO A 50 -18.39 10.52 -17.93
CA PRO A 50 -17.83 10.16 -16.64
C PRO A 50 -17.60 11.39 -15.75
N ARG A 51 -17.90 11.25 -14.46
CA ARG A 51 -17.78 12.34 -13.50
C ARG A 51 -16.31 12.62 -13.20
N GLU A 52 -15.89 13.88 -13.32
CA GLU A 52 -14.57 14.32 -12.89
C GLU A 52 -14.45 14.17 -11.36
N LYS A 53 -13.30 13.68 -10.90
CA LYS A 53 -13.05 13.24 -9.52
C LYS A 53 -14.02 12.18 -9.00
N GLY A 54 -14.69 11.47 -9.93
CA GLY A 54 -15.55 10.33 -9.65
C GLY A 54 -14.82 9.00 -9.80
N LEU A 55 -15.52 7.88 -9.55
CA LEU A 55 -14.92 6.54 -9.65
C LEU A 55 -14.45 6.16 -11.06
N ASN A 56 -15.07 6.74 -12.10
CA ASN A 56 -14.72 6.51 -13.51
C ASN A 56 -14.00 7.72 -14.12
N ASP A 57 -13.25 8.48 -13.32
CA ASP A 57 -12.51 9.64 -13.84
C ASP A 57 -11.59 9.25 -15.01
N PRO A 58 -11.63 9.96 -16.15
CA PRO A 58 -10.84 9.63 -17.34
C PRO A 58 -9.32 9.56 -17.12
N LYS A 59 -8.80 10.19 -16.05
CA LYS A 59 -7.38 10.11 -15.69
C LYS A 59 -6.98 8.72 -15.19
N LEU A 60 -7.92 7.95 -14.64
CA LEU A 60 -7.66 6.58 -14.18
C LEU A 60 -7.54 5.59 -15.33
N GLY A 61 -8.03 5.96 -16.50
CA GLY A 61 -8.11 5.12 -17.70
C GLY A 61 -9.41 5.40 -18.45
N SER A 62 -9.52 4.90 -19.67
CA SER A 62 -10.74 4.97 -20.45
C SER A 62 -11.39 3.58 -20.55
N ILE A 63 -12.72 3.55 -20.42
CA ILE A 63 -13.55 2.38 -20.72
C ILE A 63 -14.19 2.46 -22.11
N ASP A 64 -14.14 3.64 -22.74
CA ASP A 64 -14.75 3.91 -24.03
C ASP A 64 -13.67 3.93 -25.11
N ARG A 65 -13.89 3.19 -26.20
CA ARG A 65 -12.97 3.13 -27.34
C ARG A 65 -12.83 4.48 -28.06
N SER A 66 -13.82 5.36 -27.90
CA SER A 66 -13.82 6.70 -28.51
C SER A 66 -13.10 7.74 -27.66
N VAL A 67 -12.72 7.42 -26.42
CA VAL A 67 -12.09 8.33 -25.47
C VAL A 67 -10.71 7.81 -25.08
N ALA A 68 -9.69 8.63 -25.22
CA ALA A 68 -8.34 8.31 -24.76
C ALA A 68 -8.18 8.56 -23.25
N CYS A 69 -7.24 7.86 -22.61
CA CYS A 69 -6.91 8.07 -21.21
C CYS A 69 -6.43 9.51 -20.96
N GLY A 70 -6.96 10.17 -19.92
CA GLY A 70 -6.59 11.54 -19.56
C GLY A 70 -5.17 11.70 -18.99
N THR A 71 -4.48 10.60 -18.71
CA THR A 71 -3.12 10.60 -18.14
C THR A 71 -2.06 10.22 -19.17
N CYS A 72 -2.17 9.05 -19.81
CA CYS A 72 -1.18 8.59 -20.79
C CYS A 72 -1.55 8.87 -22.25
N GLY A 73 -2.81 9.24 -22.54
CA GLY A 73 -3.29 9.47 -23.91
C GLY A 73 -3.49 8.20 -24.75
N GLU A 74 -3.20 7.03 -24.20
CA GLU A 74 -3.37 5.74 -24.87
C GLU A 74 -4.82 5.27 -24.86
N ASP A 75 -5.13 4.31 -25.73
CA ASP A 75 -6.44 3.66 -25.82
C ASP A 75 -6.68 2.63 -24.71
N MET A 76 -7.88 2.03 -24.71
CA MET A 76 -8.28 1.03 -23.70
C MET A 76 -7.43 -0.25 -23.73
N LEU A 77 -6.80 -0.60 -24.85
CA LEU A 77 -6.03 -1.85 -25.00
C LEU A 77 -4.60 -1.69 -24.50
N GLU A 78 -3.99 -0.53 -24.74
CA GLU A 78 -2.60 -0.26 -24.39
C GLU A 78 -2.45 0.43 -23.02
N CYS A 79 -3.49 1.13 -22.53
CA CYS A 79 -3.45 1.78 -21.23
C CYS A 79 -3.45 0.75 -20.09
N PRO A 80 -2.44 0.75 -19.18
CA PRO A 80 -2.39 -0.18 -18.04
C PRO A 80 -3.35 0.21 -16.90
N GLY A 81 -3.99 1.38 -16.99
CA GLY A 81 -4.71 2.01 -15.89
C GLY A 81 -3.79 2.77 -14.94
N HIS A 82 -4.35 3.75 -14.24
CA HIS A 82 -3.63 4.62 -13.33
C HIS A 82 -4.30 4.63 -11.95
N PHE A 83 -3.49 4.66 -10.90
CA PHE A 83 -4.00 4.63 -9.54
C PHE A 83 -4.63 5.98 -9.14
N GLY A 84 -5.83 5.91 -8.57
CA GLY A 84 -6.45 6.98 -7.80
C GLY A 84 -6.20 6.79 -6.31
N HIS A 85 -6.57 7.79 -5.51
CA HIS A 85 -6.64 7.64 -4.06
C HIS A 85 -7.91 8.26 -3.51
N ILE A 86 -8.36 7.71 -2.39
CA ILE A 86 -9.44 8.23 -1.57
C ILE A 86 -8.82 8.66 -0.25
N GLU A 87 -8.97 9.93 0.12
CA GLU A 87 -8.55 10.39 1.42
C GLU A 87 -9.61 10.03 2.47
N LEU A 88 -9.23 9.17 3.42
CA LEU A 88 -10.11 8.79 4.52
C LEU A 88 -10.13 9.90 5.56
N ALA A 89 -11.32 10.27 6.03
CA ALA A 89 -11.48 11.28 7.09
C ALA A 89 -10.81 10.88 8.41
N VAL A 90 -10.66 9.57 8.66
CA VAL A 90 -10.04 8.99 9.85
C VAL A 90 -9.19 7.78 9.49
N PRO A 91 -8.13 7.47 10.26
CA PRO A 91 -7.35 6.27 10.05
C PRO A 91 -8.19 5.01 10.29
N VAL A 92 -8.07 4.02 9.41
CA VAL A 92 -8.79 2.75 9.49
C VAL A 92 -7.78 1.60 9.57
N PHE A 93 -8.06 0.61 10.43
CA PHE A 93 -7.23 -0.58 10.53
C PHE A 93 -7.42 -1.49 9.31
N HIS A 94 -6.31 -1.87 8.68
CA HIS A 94 -6.33 -2.89 7.66
C HIS A 94 -6.54 -4.27 8.30
N VAL A 95 -7.64 -4.95 7.95
CA VAL A 95 -8.07 -6.23 8.56
C VAL A 95 -6.96 -7.29 8.56
N GLY A 96 -6.20 -7.38 7.46
CA GLY A 96 -5.07 -8.32 7.35
C GLY A 96 -3.92 -8.10 8.34
N PHE A 97 -3.81 -6.90 8.94
CA PHE A 97 -2.75 -6.54 9.88
C PHE A 97 -3.22 -6.40 11.33
N VAL A 98 -4.53 -6.49 11.61
CA VAL A 98 -5.08 -6.30 12.97
C VAL A 98 -4.39 -7.20 14.00
N THR A 99 -4.14 -8.46 13.67
CA THR A 99 -3.45 -9.41 14.56
C THR A 99 -1.99 -9.01 14.82
N LYS A 100 -1.31 -8.47 13.81
CA LYS A 100 0.08 -8.00 13.90
C LYS A 100 0.18 -6.72 14.71
N ILE A 101 -0.73 -5.77 14.47
CA ILE A 101 -0.84 -4.50 15.19
C ILE A 101 -1.06 -4.78 16.68
N LYS A 102 -1.98 -5.68 17.03
CA LYS A 102 -2.21 -6.09 18.43
C LYS A 102 -0.92 -6.60 19.09
N LYS A 103 -0.16 -7.49 18.43
CA LYS A 103 1.11 -8.00 18.97
C LYS A 103 2.15 -6.89 19.18
N ILE A 104 2.22 -5.92 18.27
CA ILE A 104 3.12 -4.77 18.40
C ILE A 104 2.72 -3.94 19.62
N LEU A 105 1.43 -3.65 19.78
CA LEU A 105 0.90 -2.92 20.93
C LEU A 105 1.19 -3.65 22.25
N GLU A 106 1.12 -4.98 22.28
CA GLU A 106 1.51 -5.79 23.46
C GLU A 106 3.03 -5.83 23.72
N THR A 107 3.86 -5.29 22.82
CA THR A 107 5.33 -5.32 22.91
C THR A 107 5.93 -3.97 23.31
N VAL A 108 5.23 -2.87 23.00
CA VAL A 108 5.72 -1.49 23.21
C VAL A 108 4.91 -0.78 24.27
N CYS A 109 5.55 0.11 25.02
CA CYS A 109 4.87 1.00 25.95
C CYS A 109 4.07 2.06 25.18
N HIS A 110 2.79 2.23 25.51
CA HIS A 110 1.91 3.21 24.86
C HIS A 110 2.24 4.66 25.17
N ASN A 111 3.00 4.92 26.24
CA ASN A 111 3.36 6.28 26.64
C ASN A 111 4.70 6.74 26.06
N CYS A 112 5.73 5.88 26.06
CA CYS A 112 7.07 6.25 25.60
C CYS A 112 7.49 5.64 24.25
N GLY A 113 6.71 4.69 23.71
CA GLY A 113 7.00 4.01 22.44
C GLY A 113 8.19 3.03 22.48
N LYS A 114 8.84 2.85 23.64
CA LYS A 114 9.94 1.89 23.80
C LYS A 114 9.43 0.46 23.94
N VAL A 115 10.25 -0.51 23.57
CA VAL A 115 9.99 -1.93 23.87
C VAL A 115 10.02 -2.13 25.39
N LEU A 116 9.07 -2.91 25.92
CA LEU A 116 8.87 -3.07 27.37
C LEU A 116 10.05 -3.77 28.08
N LEU A 117 10.81 -4.57 27.34
CA LEU A 117 11.98 -5.29 27.82
C LEU A 117 13.22 -4.83 27.06
N ASP A 118 14.37 -4.97 27.71
CA ASP A 118 15.68 -4.63 27.18
C ASP A 118 16.64 -5.84 27.26
N GLU A 119 17.87 -5.65 26.79
CA GLU A 119 18.91 -6.69 26.80
C GLU A 119 19.46 -6.99 28.20
N SER A 120 19.03 -6.29 29.26
CA SER A 120 19.40 -6.64 30.64
C SER A 120 18.84 -7.99 31.05
N ILE A 121 17.74 -8.42 30.42
CA ILE A 121 17.11 -9.71 30.63
C ILE A 121 17.74 -10.74 29.68
N PRO A 122 18.43 -11.79 30.19
CA PRO A 122 19.14 -12.75 29.35
C PRO A 122 18.26 -13.44 28.31
N ALA A 123 16.99 -13.73 28.66
CA ALA A 123 16.02 -14.33 27.73
C ALA A 123 15.66 -13.39 26.57
N PHE A 124 15.55 -12.08 26.82
CA PHE A 124 15.27 -11.10 25.78
C PHE A 124 16.49 -10.90 24.86
N ALA A 125 17.69 -10.80 25.43
CA ALA A 125 18.93 -10.72 24.66
C ALA A 125 19.11 -11.93 23.72
N GLN A 126 18.73 -13.14 24.16
CA GLN A 126 18.71 -14.33 23.30
C GLN A 126 17.65 -14.25 22.20
N ALA A 127 16.44 -13.76 22.51
CA ALA A 127 15.37 -13.61 21.53
C ALA A 127 15.74 -12.64 20.39
N VAL A 128 16.37 -11.50 20.71
CA VAL A 128 16.80 -10.50 19.72
C VAL A 128 17.83 -11.05 18.72
N ARG A 129 18.67 -12.00 19.16
CA ARG A 129 19.71 -12.64 18.33
C ARG A 129 19.17 -13.67 17.32
N ILE A 130 17.87 -13.99 17.35
CA ILE A 130 17.27 -14.91 16.38
C ILE A 130 17.36 -14.32 14.96
N ARG A 131 17.98 -15.05 14.03
CA ARG A 131 18.21 -14.59 12.64
C ARG A 131 16.92 -14.48 11.82
N ASP A 132 15.99 -15.42 11.97
CA ASP A 132 14.71 -15.40 11.25
C ASP A 132 13.79 -14.31 11.83
N PRO A 133 13.40 -13.27 11.05
CA PRO A 133 12.66 -12.13 11.58
C PRO A 133 11.28 -12.50 12.14
N LYS A 134 10.61 -13.51 11.55
CA LYS A 134 9.28 -13.94 11.98
C LYS A 134 9.35 -14.61 13.34
N ARG A 135 10.27 -15.57 13.51
CA ARG A 135 10.53 -16.24 14.79
C ARG A 135 11.05 -15.27 15.84
N ARG A 136 11.92 -14.33 15.47
CA ARG A 136 12.40 -13.28 16.36
C ARG A 136 11.24 -12.46 16.92
N PHE A 137 10.37 -11.97 16.06
CA PHE A 137 9.20 -11.18 16.46
C PHE A 137 8.28 -11.96 17.42
N ASP A 138 7.98 -13.23 17.12
CA ASP A 138 7.13 -14.05 17.97
C ASP A 138 7.79 -14.36 19.34
N ALA A 139 9.11 -14.55 19.40
CA ALA A 139 9.83 -14.76 20.65
C ALA A 139 9.85 -13.49 21.53
N VAL A 140 10.15 -12.34 20.93
CA VAL A 140 10.14 -11.03 21.61
C VAL A 140 8.74 -10.72 22.14
N HIS A 141 7.71 -10.88 21.31
CA HIS A 141 6.32 -10.64 21.70
C HIS A 141 5.89 -11.49 22.90
N ARG A 142 6.23 -12.79 22.92
CA ARG A 142 5.90 -13.69 24.04
C ARG A 142 6.49 -13.23 25.37
N LEU A 143 7.72 -12.72 25.35
CA LEU A 143 8.38 -12.20 26.55
C LEU A 143 7.75 -10.87 26.99
N CYS A 144 7.51 -9.95 26.05
CA CYS A 144 6.98 -8.62 26.39
C CYS A 144 5.52 -8.65 26.84
N LYS A 145 4.70 -9.56 26.29
CA LYS A 145 3.27 -9.67 26.60
C LYS A 145 2.98 -9.84 28.10
N ALA A 146 3.90 -10.44 28.85
CA ALA A 146 3.73 -10.66 30.29
C ALA A 146 4.01 -9.40 31.13
N LYS A 147 4.76 -8.42 30.60
CA LYS A 147 5.12 -7.18 31.30
C LYS A 147 4.07 -6.11 31.00
N THR A 148 3.47 -5.56 32.05
CA THR A 148 2.41 -4.53 31.94
C THR A 148 2.83 -3.16 32.47
N THR A 149 4.04 -3.05 33.03
CA THR A 149 4.62 -1.81 33.55
C THR A 149 5.82 -1.39 32.69
N CYS A 150 6.05 -0.09 32.58
CA CYS A 150 7.23 0.47 31.94
C CYS A 150 8.05 1.16 33.03
N ASP A 151 9.28 0.71 33.23
CA ASP A 151 10.24 1.24 34.20
C ASP A 151 11.29 2.12 33.50
#